data_AF-A0A7S0VE10-F1
#
_entry.id   AF-A0A7S0VE10-F1
#
_cell.length_a   1.000
_cell.length_b   1.000
_cell.length_c   1.000
_cell.angle_alpha   90.00
_cell.angle_beta   90.00
_cell.angle_gamma   90.00
#
_symmetry.space_group_name_H-M   'P 1'
#
loop_
_entity.id
_entity.type
_entity.pdbx_description
1 polymer ?
#
loop_
_entity_poly.entity_id
_entity_poly.type
_entity_poly.pdbx_seq_one_letter_code
_entity_poly.pdbx_strand_id
1 'polypeptide(L)'
;AGASGGGANGDAPVVRPTFDEDQRSLVLQVALKCADLGHLASPREVHKVWVQHLEEEFFRQGDREKQNGLSVSPLMDRDKNGISMSQVGFFDIVALPLFQSFAHAFPESTPMLDAVKDNYAMWREEALSYSSSRSR
;
A
#
# COMPACT_ATOMS: atom_id res chain seq x y z
N ALA A 1 -2.31 19.37 65.07
CA ALA A 1 -1.79 19.70 63.73
C ALA A 1 -1.02 18.47 63.26
N GLY A 2 -1.27 17.81 62.13
CA GLY A 2 -2.23 17.94 61.04
C GLY A 2 -1.94 16.73 60.14
N ALA A 3 -2.99 16.12 59.59
CA ALA A 3 -2.86 15.02 58.64
C ALA A 3 -2.45 15.53 57.25
N SER A 4 -1.59 14.79 56.54
CA SER A 4 -1.48 14.73 55.08
C SER A 4 -0.72 13.43 54.75
N GLY A 5 -1.32 12.40 54.15
CA GLY A 5 -2.00 12.41 52.85
C GLY A 5 -0.92 12.61 51.77
N GLY A 6 -0.33 11.58 51.17
CA GLY A 6 -0.99 10.54 50.38
C GLY A 6 -0.93 10.96 48.91
N GLY A 7 -0.08 10.30 48.10
CA GLY A 7 0.05 10.62 46.69
C GLY A 7 1.31 10.06 46.03
N ALA A 8 1.52 8.74 46.13
CA ALA A 8 2.39 8.06 45.17
C ALA A 8 1.66 8.09 43.83
N ASN A 9 2.06 8.99 42.93
CA ASN A 9 1.63 8.94 41.53
C ASN A 9 2.24 7.67 40.93
N GLY A 10 1.47 6.58 41.02
CA GLY A 10 1.73 5.36 40.26
C GLY A 10 1.45 5.66 38.81
N ASP A 11 2.51 5.88 38.03
CA ASP A 11 2.47 5.52 36.62
C ASP A 11 2.15 4.02 36.59
N ALA A 12 0.90 3.69 36.26
CA ALA A 12 0.54 2.33 35.96
C ALA A 12 1.50 1.84 34.88
N PRO A 13 2.12 0.65 35.03
CA PRO A 13 3.04 0.16 34.02
C PRO A 13 2.28 0.13 32.69
N VAL A 14 2.84 0.79 31.68
CA VAL A 14 2.34 0.70 30.31
C VAL A 14 2.49 -0.76 29.91
N VAL A 15 1.42 -1.54 30.04
CA VAL A 15 1.37 -2.94 29.60
C VAL A 15 1.38 -2.88 28.07
N ARG A 16 2.58 -2.92 27.50
CA ARG A 16 2.72 -3.12 26.05
C ARG A 16 2.21 -4.51 25.75
N PRO A 17 1.30 -4.68 24.78
CA PRO A 17 0.93 -6.01 24.31
C PRO A 17 2.21 -6.78 23.97
N THR A 18 2.48 -7.84 24.71
CA THR A 18 3.59 -8.73 24.39
C THR A 18 3.08 -9.70 23.34
N PHE A 19 3.49 -9.47 22.10
CA PHE A 19 3.22 -10.42 21.02
C PHE A 19 3.90 -11.76 21.33
N ASP A 20 3.17 -12.86 21.16
CA ASP A 20 3.76 -14.20 21.16
C ASP A 20 4.66 -14.40 19.91
N GLU A 21 5.36 -15.52 19.82
CA GLU A 21 6.30 -15.76 18.71
C GLU A 21 5.62 -15.78 17.33
N ASP A 22 4.43 -16.36 17.25
CA ASP A 22 3.66 -16.46 16.00
C ASP A 22 3.16 -15.07 15.57
N GLN A 23 2.65 -14.28 16.52
CA GLN A 23 2.26 -12.89 16.32
C GLN A 23 3.44 -12.02 15.89
N ARG A 24 4.61 -12.18 16.53
CA ARG A 24 5.84 -11.47 16.14
C ARG A 24 6.25 -11.82 14.72
N SER A 25 6.24 -13.10 14.37
CA SER A 25 6.56 -13.57 13.02
C SER A 25 5.59 -12.98 12.00
N LEU A 26 4.29 -13.04 12.28
CA LEU A 26 3.24 -12.48 11.41
C LEU A 26 3.42 -10.97 11.21
N VAL A 27 3.63 -10.22 12.28
CA VAL A 27 3.87 -8.77 12.21
C VAL A 27 5.07 -8.45 11.32
N LEU A 28 6.18 -9.19 11.47
CA LEU A 28 7.37 -8.98 10.65
C LEU A 28 7.12 -9.32 9.17
N GLN A 29 6.35 -10.37 8.89
CA GLN A 29 5.94 -10.70 7.52
C GLN A 29 5.07 -9.59 6.91
N VAL A 30 4.10 -9.06 7.66
CA VAL A 30 3.26 -7.95 7.19
C VAL A 30 4.09 -6.68 6.99
N ALA A 31 5.00 -6.36 7.91
CA ALA A 31 5.91 -5.23 7.78
C ALA A 31 6.78 -5.35 6.52
N LEU A 32 7.28 -6.55 6.22
CA LEU A 32 8.03 -6.83 4.99
C LEU A 32 7.17 -6.61 3.73
N LYS A 33 5.88 -6.98 3.77
CA LYS A 33 4.94 -6.71 2.66
C LYS A 33 4.64 -5.23 2.49
N CYS A 34 4.50 -4.47 3.57
CA CYS A 34 4.38 -3.01 3.49
C CYS A 34 5.66 -2.37 2.90
N ALA A 35 6.84 -2.89 3.25
CA ALA A 35 8.11 -2.40 2.71
C ALA A 35 8.26 -2.71 1.22
N ASP A 36 7.88 -3.91 0.78
CA ASP A 36 7.86 -4.33 -0.64
C ASP A 36 6.98 -3.40 -1.49
N LEU A 37 5.85 -2.96 -0.93
CA LEU A 37 4.93 -1.99 -1.52
C LEU A 37 5.19 -0.55 -1.05
N GLY A 38 6.38 -0.24 -0.55
CA GLY A 38 6.69 1.06 0.08
C GLY A 38 6.54 2.25 -0.87
N HIS A 39 6.67 2.03 -2.18
CA HIS A 39 6.44 3.07 -3.19
C HIS A 39 5.00 3.61 -3.18
N LEU A 40 4.02 2.88 -2.62
CA LEU A 40 2.65 3.34 -2.46
C LEU A 40 2.53 4.49 -1.46
N ALA A 41 3.47 4.62 -0.52
CA ALA A 41 3.53 5.70 0.46
C ALA A 41 4.53 6.81 0.09
N SER A 42 5.15 6.72 -1.09
CA SER A 42 6.12 7.72 -1.57
C SER A 42 5.42 8.97 -2.15
N PRO A 43 6.13 10.11 -2.29
CA PRO A 43 5.61 11.26 -3.02
C PRO A 43 5.08 10.86 -4.40
N ARG A 44 3.99 11.48 -4.85
CA ARG A 44 3.25 11.11 -6.08
C ARG A 44 4.14 10.89 -7.29
N GLU A 45 5.08 11.81 -7.54
CA GLU A 45 6.00 11.71 -8.68
C GLU A 45 6.89 10.47 -8.61
N VAL A 46 7.37 10.13 -7.41
CA VAL A 46 8.17 8.91 -7.19
C VAL A 46 7.29 7.67 -7.38
N HIS A 47 6.09 7.67 -6.82
CA HIS A 47 5.14 6.56 -6.96
C HIS A 47 4.80 6.29 -8.44
N LYS A 48 4.54 7.34 -9.23
CA LYS A 48 4.25 7.22 -10.68
C LYS A 48 5.41 6.62 -11.46
N VAL A 49 6.65 7.03 -11.17
CA VAL A 49 7.84 6.45 -11.83
C VAL A 49 7.94 4.95 -11.56
N TRP A 50 7.66 4.50 -10.33
CA TRP A 50 7.64 3.08 -10.02
C TRP A 50 6.56 2.31 -10.79
N VAL A 51 5.35 2.85 -10.90
CA VAL A 51 4.27 2.24 -11.69
C VAL A 51 4.65 2.18 -13.17
N GLN A 52 5.25 3.23 -13.72
CA GLN A 52 5.73 3.23 -15.11
C GLN A 52 6.82 2.19 -15.37
N HIS A 53 7.78 2.04 -14.47
CA HIS A 53 8.81 1.00 -14.59
C HIS A 53 8.22 -0.41 -14.54
N LEU A 54 7.28 -0.66 -13.62
CA LEU A 54 6.60 -1.95 -13.50
C LEU A 54 5.75 -2.25 -14.75
N GLU A 55 5.11 -1.23 -15.32
CA GLU A 55 4.32 -1.36 -16.55
C GLU A 55 5.19 -1.75 -17.74
N GLU A 56 6.32 -1.07 -17.92
CA GLU A 56 7.28 -1.41 -18.97
C GLU A 56 7.87 -2.81 -18.76
N GLU A 57 8.15 -3.23 -17.52
CA GLU A 57 8.59 -4.59 -17.24
C GLU A 57 7.54 -5.63 -17.66
N PHE A 58 6.27 -5.39 -17.32
CA PHE A 58 5.14 -6.26 -17.68
C PHE A 58 4.99 -6.35 -19.19
N PHE A 59 5.05 -5.22 -19.90
CA PHE A 59 5.00 -5.19 -21.36
C PHE A 59 6.17 -5.94 -22.01
N ARG A 60 7.38 -5.79 -21.46
CA ARG A 60 8.54 -6.56 -21.94
C ARG A 60 8.39 -8.05 -21.70
N GLN A 61 7.71 -8.48 -20.64
CA GLN A 61 7.36 -9.89 -20.46
C GLN A 61 6.34 -10.33 -21.53
N GLY A 62 5.27 -9.57 -21.75
CA GLY A 62 4.25 -9.91 -22.75
C GLY A 62 4.80 -9.97 -24.17
N ASP A 63 5.76 -9.10 -24.53
CA ASP A 63 6.44 -9.18 -25.82
C ASP A 63 7.21 -10.49 -25.99
N ARG A 64 7.91 -10.94 -24.93
CA ARG A 64 8.62 -12.23 -24.95
C ARG A 64 7.65 -13.40 -25.03
N GLU A 65 6.50 -13.31 -24.35
CA GLU A 65 5.43 -14.30 -24.46
C GLU A 65 4.92 -14.39 -25.91
N LYS A 66 4.61 -13.26 -26.56
CA LYS A 66 4.23 -13.21 -27.99
C LYS A 66 5.31 -13.81 -28.90
N GLN A 67 6.57 -13.42 -28.72
CA GLN A 67 7.70 -13.89 -29.52
C GLN A 67 7.91 -15.41 -29.41
N ASN A 68 7.63 -15.97 -28.25
CA ASN A 68 7.73 -17.42 -27.99
C ASN A 68 6.46 -18.19 -28.35
N GLY A 69 5.44 -17.55 -28.95
CA GLY A 69 4.17 -18.20 -29.29
C GLY A 69 3.31 -18.57 -28.09
N LEU A 70 3.54 -17.94 -26.94
CA LEU A 70 2.75 -18.13 -25.72
C LEU A 70 1.54 -17.18 -25.69
N SER A 71 0.53 -17.57 -24.91
CA SER A 71 -0.56 -16.64 -24.57
C SER A 71 -0.02 -15.53 -23.68
N VAL A 72 -0.35 -14.27 -24.00
CA VAL A 72 0.10 -13.11 -23.23
C VAL A 72 -0.62 -13.06 -21.89
N SER A 73 0.14 -12.91 -20.83
CA SER A 73 -0.34 -12.82 -19.46
C SER A 73 -1.21 -11.57 -19.26
N PRO A 74 -2.17 -11.60 -18.31
CA PRO A 74 -3.00 -10.44 -18.01
C PRO A 74 -2.16 -9.18 -17.70
N LEU A 75 -2.60 -8.02 -18.18
CA LEU A 75 -1.94 -6.71 -18.02
C LEU A 75 -0.56 -6.56 -18.70
N MET A 76 -0.05 -7.60 -19.35
CA MET A 76 1.27 -7.59 -19.99
C MET A 76 1.22 -7.29 -21.49
N ASP A 77 0.04 -7.01 -22.03
CA ASP A 77 -0.15 -6.69 -23.44
C ASP A 77 -0.11 -5.18 -23.68
N ARG A 78 1.00 -4.67 -24.26
CA ARG A 78 1.18 -3.24 -24.56
C ARG A 78 0.16 -2.64 -25.54
N ASP A 79 -0.57 -3.49 -26.27
CA ASP A 79 -1.65 -3.07 -27.17
C ASP A 79 -3.00 -2.91 -26.44
N LYS A 80 -3.03 -3.16 -25.12
CA LYS A 80 -4.21 -3.07 -24.25
C LYS A 80 -3.93 -2.13 -23.07
N ASN A 81 -4.93 -1.96 -22.20
CA ASN A 81 -4.76 -1.27 -20.94
C ASN A 81 -3.75 -2.02 -20.06
N GLY A 82 -2.67 -1.36 -19.67
CA GLY A 82 -1.66 -1.87 -18.75
C GLY A 82 -2.02 -1.67 -17.28
N ILE A 83 -1.02 -1.87 -16.41
CA ILE A 83 -1.21 -1.81 -14.96
C ILE A 83 -1.60 -0.42 -14.46
N SER A 84 -1.25 0.65 -15.19
CA SER A 84 -1.61 2.03 -14.82
C SER A 84 -3.13 2.20 -14.71
N MET A 85 -3.88 1.56 -15.61
CA MET A 85 -5.35 1.59 -15.60
C MET A 85 -5.97 0.68 -14.53
N SER A 86 -5.17 -0.20 -13.91
CA SER A 86 -5.62 -1.14 -12.88
C SER A 86 -5.33 -0.67 -11.45
N GLN A 87 -4.65 0.47 -11.28
CA GLN A 87 -4.17 0.94 -9.97
C GLN A 87 -5.31 1.09 -8.96
N VAL A 88 -6.46 1.67 -9.33
CA VAL A 88 -7.60 1.78 -8.41
C VAL A 88 -8.02 0.42 -7.84
N GLY A 89 -8.14 -0.60 -8.70
CA GLY A 89 -8.51 -1.95 -8.26
C GLY A 89 -7.43 -2.62 -7.41
N PHE A 90 -6.15 -2.42 -7.74
CA PHE A 90 -5.03 -2.90 -6.93
C PHE A 90 -5.05 -2.29 -5.52
N PHE A 91 -5.31 -0.98 -5.41
CA PHE A 91 -5.41 -0.32 -4.12
C PHE A 91 -6.61 -0.82 -3.30
N ASP A 92 -7.78 -0.98 -3.93
CA ASP A 92 -9.00 -1.44 -3.26
C ASP A 92 -8.84 -2.86 -2.69
N ILE A 93 -8.21 -3.77 -3.45
CA ILE A 93 -8.18 -5.20 -3.13
C ILE A 93 -6.93 -5.59 -2.33
N VAL A 94 -5.79 -4.94 -2.58
CA VAL A 94 -4.50 -5.35 -2.02
C VAL A 94 -3.92 -4.29 -1.09
N ALA A 95 -3.70 -3.07 -1.59
CA ALA A 95 -2.91 -2.09 -0.84
C ALA A 95 -3.63 -1.59 0.41
N LEU A 96 -4.86 -1.08 0.27
CA LEU A 96 -5.57 -0.48 1.39
C LEU A 96 -5.81 -1.48 2.54
N PRO A 97 -6.27 -2.73 2.29
CA PRO A 97 -6.41 -3.72 3.36
C PRO A 97 -5.10 -4.00 4.10
N LEU A 98 -3.97 -4.09 3.38
CA LEU A 98 -2.65 -4.33 3.97
C LEU A 98 -2.23 -3.17 4.88
N PHE A 99 -2.21 -1.94 4.35
CA PHE A 99 -1.71 -0.77 5.09
C PHE A 99 -2.67 -0.35 6.21
N GLN A 100 -3.99 -0.53 6.05
CA GLN A 100 -4.97 -0.29 7.12
C GLN A 100 -4.78 -1.28 8.27
N SER A 101 -4.58 -2.56 7.97
CA SER A 101 -4.34 -3.58 9.00
C SER A 101 -3.05 -3.30 9.77
N PHE A 102 -1.99 -2.88 9.07
CA PHE A 102 -0.72 -2.55 9.70
C PHE A 102 -0.83 -1.29 10.59
N ALA A 103 -1.44 -0.20 10.10
CA ALA A 103 -1.64 1.01 10.88
C ALA A 103 -2.62 0.83 12.06
N HIS A 104 -3.55 -0.11 11.96
CA HIS A 104 -4.41 -0.47 13.09
C HIS A 104 -3.60 -1.13 14.22
N ALA A 105 -2.67 -2.02 13.89
CA ALA A 105 -1.78 -2.66 14.87
C ALA A 105 -0.69 -1.71 15.40
N PHE A 106 -0.22 -0.78 14.55
CA PHE A 106 0.82 0.20 14.87
C PHE A 106 0.35 1.62 14.53
N PRO A 107 -0.41 2.28 15.43
CA PRO A 107 -0.97 3.60 15.15
C PRO A 107 0.07 4.67 14.77
N GLU A 108 1.32 4.53 15.22
CA GLU A 108 2.43 5.41 14.83
C GLU A 108 2.76 5.36 13.33
N SER A 109 2.34 4.31 12.61
CA SER A 109 2.50 4.20 11.17
C SER A 109 1.34 4.83 10.38
N THR A 110 0.41 5.53 11.02
CA THR A 110 -0.70 6.24 10.34
C THR A 110 -0.24 7.19 9.23
N PRO A 111 0.86 7.96 9.37
CA PRO A 111 1.35 8.80 8.27
C PRO A 111 1.67 8.03 6.98
N MET A 112 2.11 6.77 7.09
CA MET A 112 2.33 5.89 5.94
C MET A 112 1.01 5.53 5.26
N LEU A 113 -0.04 5.22 6.03
CA LEU A 113 -1.37 4.94 5.50
C LEU A 113 -1.99 6.18 4.83
N ASP A 114 -1.80 7.37 5.41
CA ASP A 114 -2.31 8.60 4.82
C ASP A 114 -1.65 8.90 3.47
N ALA A 115 -0.32 8.72 3.35
CA ALA A 115 0.37 8.84 2.08
C ALA A 115 -0.13 7.81 1.03
N VAL A 116 -0.44 6.57 1.44
CA VAL A 116 -1.06 5.56 0.56
C VAL A 116 -2.44 6.02 0.08
N LYS A 117 -3.27 6.58 0.97
CA LYS A 117 -4.58 7.12 0.61
C LYS A 117 -4.47 8.32 -0.32
N ASP A 118 -3.45 9.16 -0.17
CA ASP A 118 -3.21 10.30 -1.05
C ASP A 118 -2.88 9.87 -2.49
N ASN A 119 -2.07 8.81 -2.65
CA ASN A 119 -1.80 8.21 -3.96
C ASN A 119 -3.05 7.50 -4.52
N TYR A 120 -3.84 6.84 -3.68
CA TYR A 120 -5.11 6.25 -4.10
C TYR A 120 -6.09 7.30 -4.64
N ALA A 121 -6.23 8.43 -3.93
CA ALA A 121 -7.11 9.52 -4.34
C ALA A 121 -6.72 10.10 -5.70
N MET A 122 -5.42 10.26 -5.95
CA MET A 122 -4.88 10.66 -7.25
C MET A 122 -5.29 9.68 -8.36
N TRP A 123 -5.12 8.36 -8.16
CA TRP A 123 -5.53 7.37 -9.16
C TRP A 123 -7.04 7.37 -9.42
N ARG A 124 -7.86 7.61 -8.38
CA ARG A 124 -9.31 7.77 -8.51
C ARG A 124 -9.67 8.98 -9.36
N GLU A 125 -9.01 10.12 -9.15
CA GLU A 125 -9.19 11.34 -9.94
C GLU A 125 -8.81 11.11 -11.41
N GLU A 126 -7.68 10.47 -11.67
CA GLU A 126 -7.22 10.15 -13.02
C GLU A 126 -8.19 9.21 -13.76
N ALA A 127 -8.71 8.19 -13.08
CA ALA A 127 -9.69 7.28 -13.64
C ALA A 127 -11.01 7.99 -14.02
N LEU A 128 -11.47 8.95 -13.20
CA LEU A 128 -12.64 9.77 -13.48
C LEU A 128 -12.42 10.69 -14.68
N SER A 129 -11.25 11.33 -14.75
CA SER A 129 -10.84 12.19 -15.88
C SER A 129 -10.81 11.40 -17.19
N TYR A 130 -10.24 10.21 -17.17
CA TYR A 130 -10.19 9.29 -18.32
C TYR A 130 -11.58 8.83 -18.78
N SER A 131 -12.47 8.47 -17.84
CA SER A 131 -13.85 8.08 -18.17
C SER A 131 -14.64 9.24 -18.81
N SER A 132 -14.36 10.47 -18.37
CA SER A 132 -15.03 11.68 -18.85
C SER A 132 -14.57 12.08 -20.25
N SER A 133 -13.29 11.92 -20.56
CA SER A 133 -12.74 12.23 -21.89
C SER A 133 -13.18 11.25 -22.97
N ARG A 134 -13.43 9.98 -22.61
CA ARG A 134 -13.88 8.92 -23.54
C ARG A 134 -15.39 8.90 -23.79
N SER A 135 -16.16 9.64 -22.98
CA SER A 135 -17.61 9.82 -23.13
C SER A 135 -17.98 11.04 -23.99
N ARG A 136 -16.99 11.77 -24.50
CA ARG A 136 -17.14 12.88 -25.47
C ARG A 136 -16.71 12.41 -26.85
#